data_AF-A0A7W9MSX6-F1
#
_entry.id   AF-A0A7W9MSX6-F1
#
_cell.length_a   1.000
_cell.length_b   1.000
_cell.length_c   1.000
_cell.angle_alpha   90.00
_cell.angle_beta   90.00
_cell.angle_gamma   90.00
#
_symmetry.space_group_name_H-M   'P 1'
#
loop_
_entity.id
_entity.type
_entity.pdbx_description
1 polymer ?
#
loop_
_entity_poly.entity_id
_entity_poly.type
_entity_poly.pdbx_seq_one_letter_code
_entity_poly.pdbx_strand_id
1 'polypeptide(L)'
;MDQYAEFRMAPQVRGRALAPMVGLLVLLAVVLLLLGSLGGLAVGILASAVGTIAAVAYLMLKLNRLSAANVLRFDDWGIRWEAGGGVVHQVAWGDVTGIGAVNVQLAPRRRLHVGPVPQQVQVSMADHGVQGWSTVTLPARVPAAMRQALAAMPVDPSGKRHIGIPLAAFDPNWPAGPIGAWIRARRPDLWSS
;
A
#
# COMPACT_ATOMS: atom_id res chain seq x y z
N MET A 1 0.28 11.69 -29.95
CA MET A 1 1.07 11.43 -28.74
C MET A 1 0.09 11.39 -27.60
N ASP A 2 -0.26 10.20 -27.13
CA ASP A 2 -1.23 10.06 -26.03
C ASP A 2 -0.59 10.63 -24.77
N GLN A 3 -1.13 11.75 -24.28
CA GLN A 3 -0.68 12.35 -23.02
C GLN A 3 -1.21 11.49 -21.87
N TYR A 4 -0.38 10.59 -21.36
CA TYR A 4 -0.64 9.93 -20.09
C TYR A 4 0.09 10.65 -18.97
N ALA A 5 -0.58 10.88 -17.85
CA ALA A 5 0.04 11.42 -16.65
C ALA A 5 0.41 10.26 -15.72
N GLU A 6 1.70 10.13 -15.41
CA GLU A 6 2.24 9.11 -14.51
C GLU A 6 2.57 9.70 -13.14
N PHE A 7 2.09 9.04 -12.09
CA PHE A 7 2.32 9.38 -10.69
C PHE A 7 2.90 8.18 -9.95
N ARG A 8 3.93 8.43 -9.15
CA ARG A 8 4.62 7.42 -8.34
C ARG A 8 4.43 7.74 -6.87
N MET A 9 4.53 6.73 -6.00
CA MET A 9 4.34 6.94 -4.56
C MET A 9 5.25 8.03 -4.00
N ALA A 10 4.66 8.95 -3.24
CA ALA A 10 5.37 10.06 -2.65
C ALA A 10 6.39 9.57 -1.59
N PRO A 11 7.62 10.14 -1.54
CA PRO A 11 8.63 9.74 -0.57
C PRO A 11 8.19 9.91 0.89
N GLN A 12 7.33 10.89 1.17
CA GLN A 12 6.85 11.22 2.53
C GLN A 12 5.98 10.11 3.12
N VAL A 13 5.31 9.32 2.29
CA VAL A 13 4.50 8.16 2.71
C VAL A 13 5.39 7.05 3.29
N ARG A 14 6.67 6.99 2.87
CA ARG A 14 7.67 6.04 3.40
C ARG A 14 7.96 6.28 4.88
N GLY A 15 8.02 7.54 5.31
CA GLY A 15 8.31 7.90 6.70
C GLY A 15 7.24 7.41 7.67
N ARG A 16 5.96 7.58 7.32
CA ARG A 16 4.83 7.11 8.15
C ARG A 16 4.78 5.58 8.24
N ALA A 17 5.13 4.88 7.16
CA ALA A 17 5.17 3.42 7.15
C ALA A 17 6.26 2.82 8.06
N LEU A 18 7.35 3.55 8.32
CA LEU A 18 8.48 3.08 9.12
C LEU A 18 8.30 3.27 10.62
N ALA A 19 7.44 4.20 11.05
CA ALA A 19 7.22 4.51 12.46
C ALA A 19 6.96 3.27 13.35
N PRO A 20 6.04 2.33 13.02
CA PRO A 20 5.82 1.13 13.83
C PRO A 20 7.01 0.13 13.78
N MET A 21 7.86 0.21 12.75
CA MET A 21 9.02 -0.67 12.62
C MET A 21 10.18 -0.26 13.53
N VAL A 22 10.25 1.01 13.93
CA VAL A 22 11.29 1.51 14.84
C VAL A 22 11.27 0.76 16.17
N GLY A 23 10.10 0.54 16.76
CA GLY A 23 9.97 -0.20 18.02
C GLY A 23 10.49 -1.64 17.92
N LEU A 24 10.19 -2.33 16.81
CA LEU A 24 10.70 -3.67 16.53
C LEU A 24 12.22 -3.70 16.32
N LEU A 25 12.77 -2.68 15.65
CA LEU A 25 14.22 -2.55 15.44
C LEU A 25 14.95 -2.30 16.75
N VAL A 26 14.39 -1.49 17.64
CA VAL A 26 14.93 -1.28 18.99
C VAL A 26 14.91 -2.58 19.78
N LEU A 27 13.78 -3.31 19.77
CA LEU A 27 13.68 -4.61 20.44
C LEU A 27 14.71 -5.60 19.90
N LEU A 28 14.86 -5.69 18.57
CA LEU A 28 15.87 -6.53 17.93
C LEU A 28 17.29 -6.13 18.36
N ALA A 29 17.59 -4.84 18.40
CA ALA A 29 18.89 -4.33 18.83
C ALA A 29 19.21 -4.75 20.27
N VAL A 30 18.22 -4.65 21.18
CA VAL A 30 18.35 -5.08 22.58
C VAL A 30 18.60 -6.58 22.68
N VAL A 31 17.82 -7.39 21.95
CA VAL A 31 17.98 -8.86 21.94
C VAL A 31 19.38 -9.26 21.45
N LEU A 32 19.87 -8.66 20.36
CA LEU A 32 21.20 -8.94 19.81
C LEU A 32 22.32 -8.48 20.75
N LEU A 33 22.15 -7.34 21.42
CA LEU A 33 23.09 -6.84 22.42
C LEU A 33 23.23 -7.83 23.59
N LEU A 34 22.10 -8.30 24.13
CA LEU A 34 22.08 -9.23 25.26
C LEU A 34 22.70 -10.58 24.89
N LEU A 35 22.35 -11.13 23.72
CA LEU A 35 22.91 -12.39 23.23
C LEU A 35 24.41 -12.29 22.96
N GLY A 36 24.86 -11.24 22.28
CA GLY A 36 26.28 -11.05 21.98
C GLY A 36 27.12 -10.74 23.22
N SER A 37 26.52 -10.16 24.27
CA SER A 37 27.19 -9.90 25.54
C SER A 37 27.62 -11.17 26.28
N LEU A 38 27.07 -12.33 25.94
CA LEU A 38 27.56 -13.63 26.43
C LEU A 38 29.00 -13.92 25.98
N GLY A 39 29.43 -13.34 24.87
CA GLY A 39 30.82 -13.38 24.37
C GLY A 39 31.65 -12.16 24.77
N GLY A 40 31.12 -11.26 25.60
CA GLY A 40 31.73 -10.00 26.01
C GLY A 40 31.02 -8.76 25.46
N LEU A 41 31.10 -7.65 26.20
CA LEU A 41 30.35 -6.42 25.90
C LEU A 41 30.69 -5.82 24.53
N ALA A 42 31.97 -5.84 24.12
CA ALA A 42 32.39 -5.38 22.80
C ALA A 42 31.76 -6.22 21.66
N VAL A 43 31.65 -7.54 21.86
CA VAL A 43 31.00 -8.46 20.91
C VAL A 43 29.50 -8.20 20.85
N GLY A 44 28.86 -7.94 22.00
CA GLY A 44 27.45 -7.53 22.09
C GLY A 44 27.14 -6.27 21.29
N ILE A 45 27.95 -5.22 21.46
CA ILE A 45 27.78 -3.95 20.74
C ILE A 45 27.91 -4.15 19.23
N LEU A 46 28.96 -4.87 18.79
CA LEU A 46 29.18 -5.17 17.37
C LEU A 46 28.02 -5.97 16.77
N ALA A 47 27.57 -7.03 17.45
CA ALA A 47 26.47 -7.87 16.97
C ALA A 47 25.16 -7.08 16.84
N SER A 48 24.85 -6.24 17.85
CA SER A 48 23.67 -5.37 17.84
C SER A 48 23.74 -4.36 16.69
N ALA A 49 24.85 -3.63 16.56
CA ALA A 49 25.02 -2.63 15.52
C ALA A 49 24.89 -3.23 14.11
N VAL A 50 25.60 -4.33 13.83
CA VAL A 50 25.58 -4.99 12.52
C VAL A 50 24.18 -5.53 12.21
N GLY A 51 23.53 -6.20 13.17
CA GLY A 51 22.19 -6.76 12.95
C GLY A 51 21.13 -5.68 12.73
N THR A 52 21.19 -4.57 13.47
CA THR A 52 20.26 -3.45 13.27
C THR A 52 20.48 -2.77 11.92
N ILE A 53 21.74 -2.53 11.51
CA ILE A 53 22.05 -1.96 10.20
C ILE A 53 21.53 -2.86 9.08
N ALA A 54 21.78 -4.16 9.16
CA ALA A 54 21.30 -5.14 8.18
C ALA A 54 19.76 -5.17 8.11
N ALA A 55 19.07 -5.16 9.25
CA ALA A 55 17.61 -5.12 9.30
C ALA A 55 17.04 -3.84 8.69
N VAL A 56 17.61 -2.68 9.01
CA VAL A 56 17.22 -1.39 8.43
C VAL A 56 17.44 -1.38 6.91
N ALA A 57 18.61 -1.82 6.45
CA ALA A 57 18.93 -1.90 5.02
C ALA A 57 17.96 -2.82 4.27
N TYR A 58 17.67 -4.00 4.83
CA TYR A 58 16.68 -4.92 4.25
C TYR A 58 15.29 -4.30 4.16
N LEU A 59 14.83 -3.65 5.23
CA LEU A 59 13.53 -2.97 5.27
C LEU A 59 13.44 -1.83 4.25
N MET A 60 14.49 -1.01 4.14
CA MET A 60 14.59 0.06 3.14
C MET A 60 14.51 -0.50 1.72
N LEU A 61 15.27 -1.55 1.42
CA LEU A 61 15.25 -2.20 0.10
C LEU A 61 13.87 -2.78 -0.22
N LYS A 62 13.24 -3.44 0.76
CA LYS A 62 11.90 -4.00 0.60
C LYS A 62 10.86 -2.90 0.36
N LEU A 63 10.90 -1.82 1.14
CA LEU A 63 9.99 -0.69 0.98
C LEU A 63 10.19 0.00 -0.37
N ASN A 64 11.44 0.22 -0.78
CA ASN A 64 11.76 0.81 -2.08
C ASN A 64 11.23 -0.04 -3.24
N ARG A 65 11.39 -1.36 -3.17
CA ARG A 65 10.84 -2.28 -4.19
C ARG A 65 9.32 -2.21 -4.25
N LEU A 66 8.65 -2.16 -3.10
CA LEU A 66 7.19 -2.05 -3.04
C LEU A 66 6.70 -0.70 -3.56
N SER A 67 7.35 0.41 -3.18
CA SER A 67 6.98 1.74 -3.65
C SER A 67 7.25 1.94 -5.15
N ALA A 68 8.37 1.42 -5.66
CA ALA A 68 8.72 1.53 -7.08
C ALA A 68 7.75 0.76 -7.99
N ALA A 69 7.15 -0.31 -7.47
CA ALA A 69 6.15 -1.12 -8.16
C ALA A 69 4.72 -0.54 -8.08
N ASN A 70 4.52 0.58 -7.36
CA ASN A 70 3.23 1.26 -7.28
C ASN A 70 3.23 2.48 -8.20
N VAL A 71 2.58 2.33 -9.35
CA VAL A 71 2.50 3.37 -10.39
C VAL A 71 1.04 3.62 -10.74
N LEU A 72 0.66 4.89 -10.72
CA LEU A 72 -0.67 5.35 -11.08
C LEU A 72 -0.57 6.13 -12.39
N ARG A 73 -1.33 5.71 -13.40
CA ARG A 73 -1.38 6.38 -14.71
C ARG A 73 -2.80 6.83 -15.00
N PHE A 74 -2.91 8.02 -15.57
CA PHE A 74 -4.16 8.58 -16.05
C PHE A 74 -4.07 8.77 -17.56
N ASP A 75 -5.12 8.40 -18.25
CA ASP A 75 -5.31 8.65 -19.68
C ASP A 75 -6.75 9.09 -19.95
N ASP A 76 -7.13 9.19 -21.22
CA ASP A 76 -8.47 9.60 -21.63
C ASP A 76 -9.53 8.52 -21.38
N TRP A 77 -9.12 7.27 -21.20
CA TRP A 77 -10.04 6.16 -20.95
C TRP A 77 -10.30 5.98 -19.45
N GLY A 78 -9.31 6.21 -18.61
CA GLY A 78 -9.45 6.03 -17.18
C GLY A 78 -8.15 6.10 -16.38
N ILE A 79 -8.14 5.28 -15.33
CA ILE A 79 -7.09 5.18 -14.34
C ILE A 79 -6.51 3.77 -14.42
N ARG A 80 -5.20 3.67 -14.64
CA ARG A 80 -4.45 2.42 -14.52
C ARG A 80 -3.57 2.48 -13.27
N TRP A 81 -3.84 1.60 -12.32
CA TRP A 81 -3.02 1.42 -11.14
C TRP A 81 -2.28 0.09 -11.19
N GLU A 82 -0.96 0.15 -11.31
CA GLU A 82 -0.08 -0.99 -11.08
C GLU A 82 0.20 -1.07 -9.59
N ALA A 83 -0.37 -2.06 -8.93
CA ALA A 83 -0.15 -2.33 -7.52
C ALA A 83 1.08 -3.24 -7.34
N GLY A 84 1.78 -3.06 -6.22
CA GLY A 84 2.94 -3.87 -5.87
C GLY A 84 2.66 -5.38 -5.98
N GLY A 85 3.57 -6.12 -6.62
CA GLY A 85 3.38 -7.55 -6.93
C GLY A 85 2.88 -7.84 -8.34
N GLY A 86 2.74 -6.81 -9.20
CA GLY A 86 2.44 -6.96 -10.62
C GLY A 86 0.95 -7.08 -10.95
N VAL A 87 0.08 -6.71 -10.01
CA VAL A 87 -1.38 -6.62 -10.25
C VAL A 87 -1.66 -5.30 -10.92
N VAL A 88 -2.45 -5.33 -11.99
CA VAL A 88 -2.87 -4.12 -12.69
C VAL A 88 -4.37 -3.97 -12.56
N HIS A 89 -4.79 -2.84 -11.99
CA HIS A 89 -6.18 -2.42 -11.94
C HIS A 89 -6.41 -1.36 -13.02
N GLN A 90 -7.46 -1.53 -13.82
CA GLN A 90 -7.90 -0.55 -14.80
C GLN A 90 -9.33 -0.15 -14.48
N VAL A 91 -9.54 1.14 -14.25
CA VAL A 91 -10.86 1.72 -13.93
C VAL A 91 -11.16 2.73 -15.02
N ALA A 92 -12.17 2.46 -15.86
CA ALA A 92 -12.59 3.46 -16.84
C ALA A 92 -13.20 4.67 -16.13
N TRP A 93 -13.13 5.86 -16.73
CA TRP A 93 -13.72 7.04 -16.11
C TRP A 93 -15.21 6.87 -15.81
N GLY A 94 -15.97 6.17 -16.65
CA GLY A 94 -17.38 5.86 -16.40
C GLY A 94 -17.63 4.87 -15.26
N ASP A 95 -16.62 4.08 -14.87
CA ASP A 95 -16.70 3.10 -13.79
C ASP A 95 -16.29 3.69 -12.42
N VAL A 96 -15.83 4.94 -12.40
CA VAL A 96 -15.55 5.65 -11.16
C VAL A 96 -16.87 6.00 -10.47
N THR A 97 -17.08 5.55 -9.24
CA THR A 97 -18.34 5.73 -8.52
C THR A 97 -18.30 6.88 -7.54
N GLY A 98 -17.12 7.28 -7.07
CA GLY A 98 -17.01 8.30 -6.04
C GLY A 98 -15.58 8.68 -5.69
N ILE A 99 -15.49 9.80 -4.97
CA ILE A 99 -14.30 10.20 -4.23
C ILE A 99 -14.64 10.10 -2.75
N GLY A 100 -13.81 9.45 -1.95
CA GLY A 100 -14.10 9.30 -0.52
C GLY A 100 -13.06 8.49 0.23
N ALA A 101 -13.46 8.04 1.42
CA ALA A 101 -12.63 7.20 2.27
C ALA A 101 -12.36 5.84 1.61
N VAL A 102 -11.09 5.52 1.36
CA VAL A 102 -10.64 4.24 0.84
C VAL A 102 -9.87 3.51 1.94
N ASN A 103 -10.32 2.31 2.29
CA ASN A 103 -9.65 1.47 3.26
C ASN A 103 -8.65 0.57 2.57
N VAL A 104 -7.37 0.88 2.71
CA VAL A 104 -6.28 0.03 2.21
C VAL A 104 -6.02 -1.07 3.25
N GLN A 105 -6.26 -2.32 2.88
CA GLN A 105 -5.86 -3.46 3.71
C GLN A 105 -4.34 -3.61 3.64
N LEU A 106 -3.66 -3.31 4.76
CA LEU A 106 -2.21 -3.46 4.89
C LEU A 106 -1.81 -4.90 5.21
N ALA A 107 -2.71 -5.67 5.82
CA ALA A 107 -2.50 -7.08 6.13
C ALA A 107 -3.80 -7.89 5.96
N PRO A 108 -3.71 -9.18 5.58
CA PRO A 108 -4.85 -10.09 5.60
C PRO A 108 -5.49 -10.12 6.99
N ARG A 109 -6.81 -10.24 7.04
CA ARG A 109 -7.57 -10.39 8.28
C ARG A 109 -7.05 -11.59 9.06
N ARG A 110 -6.49 -11.37 10.25
CA ARG A 110 -5.99 -12.44 11.13
C ARG A 110 -6.88 -12.55 12.36
N ARG A 111 -7.20 -13.79 12.73
CA ARG A 111 -7.74 -14.08 14.07
C ARG A 111 -6.57 -14.04 15.04
N LEU A 112 -6.60 -13.09 15.96
CA LEU A 112 -5.68 -13.03 17.08
C LEU A 112 -6.46 -13.43 18.33
N HIS A 113 -5.87 -14.31 19.15
CA HIS A 113 -6.37 -14.57 20.49
C HIS A 113 -5.84 -13.47 21.40
N VAL A 114 -6.69 -12.47 21.65
CA VAL A 114 -6.42 -11.44 22.66
C VAL A 114 -7.35 -11.76 23.82
N GLY A 115 -6.83 -12.52 24.81
CA GLY A 115 -7.63 -13.07 25.90
C GLY A 115 -8.47 -14.30 25.50
N PRO A 116 -9.52 -14.64 26.28
CA PRO A 116 -10.31 -15.86 26.07
C PRO A 116 -11.21 -15.84 24.83
N VAL A 117 -11.34 -14.70 24.15
CA VAL A 117 -12.21 -14.54 22.98
C VAL A 117 -11.36 -14.26 21.73
N PRO A 118 -11.50 -15.05 20.65
CA PRO A 118 -10.80 -14.77 19.40
C PRO A 118 -11.34 -13.48 18.77
N GLN A 119 -10.46 -12.49 18.62
CA GLN A 119 -10.78 -11.24 17.92
C GLN A 119 -10.21 -11.27 16.51
N GLN A 120 -10.99 -10.81 15.54
CA GLN A 120 -10.50 -10.57 14.18
C GLN A 120 -9.88 -9.18 14.13
N VAL A 121 -8.55 -9.12 14.01
CA VAL A 121 -7.83 -7.86 13.87
C VAL A 121 -7.54 -7.63 12.40
N GLN A 122 -7.96 -6.48 11.91
CA GLN A 122 -7.72 -6.01 10.55
C GLN A 122 -6.96 -4.70 10.64
N VAL A 123 -5.75 -4.67 10.08
CA VAL A 123 -4.98 -3.43 9.97
C VAL A 123 -5.37 -2.78 8.64
N SER A 124 -6.25 -1.79 8.72
CA SER A 124 -6.63 -0.93 7.59
C SER A 124 -6.08 0.47 7.78
N MET A 125 -5.57 1.06 6.72
CA MET A 125 -5.31 2.49 6.67
C MET A 125 -6.49 3.17 5.99
N ALA A 126 -7.18 4.05 6.73
CA ALA A 126 -8.14 4.95 6.14
C ALA A 126 -7.36 6.02 5.36
N ASP A 127 -7.60 6.08 4.07
CA ASP A 127 -7.06 7.11 3.19
C ASP A 127 -8.21 7.77 2.42
N HIS A 128 -7.95 8.83 1.66
CA HIS A 128 -8.91 9.46 0.77
C HIS A 128 -8.49 9.26 -0.67
N GLY A 129 -9.41 8.85 -1.52
CA GLY A 129 -9.09 8.53 -2.90
C GLY A 129 -10.31 8.25 -3.75
N VAL A 130 -10.07 7.53 -4.85
CA VAL A 130 -11.10 7.23 -5.85
C VAL A 130 -11.64 5.82 -5.63
N GLN A 131 -12.96 5.68 -5.74
CA GLN A 131 -13.67 4.41 -5.68
C GLN A 131 -14.29 4.10 -7.04
N GLY A 132 -14.35 2.83 -7.40
CA GLY A 132 -14.97 2.41 -8.65
C GLY A 132 -14.85 0.93 -8.95
N TRP A 133 -15.27 0.57 -10.15
CA TRP A 133 -15.22 -0.79 -10.66
C TRP A 133 -14.01 -0.99 -11.57
N SER A 134 -13.17 -1.97 -11.25
CA SER A 134 -11.92 -2.24 -11.97
C SER A 134 -11.92 -3.58 -12.68
N THR A 135 -11.33 -3.60 -13.86
CA THR A 135 -10.82 -4.83 -14.47
C THR A 135 -9.44 -5.11 -13.87
N VAL A 136 -9.23 -6.36 -13.45
CA VAL A 136 -7.99 -6.77 -12.77
C VAL A 136 -7.20 -7.73 -13.66
N THR A 137 -5.97 -7.35 -14.00
CA THR A 137 -5.00 -8.24 -14.65
C THR A 137 -4.02 -8.75 -13.61
N LEU A 138 -3.87 -10.07 -13.55
CA LEU A 138 -3.01 -10.73 -12.59
C LEU A 138 -1.71 -11.22 -13.25
N PRO A 139 -0.58 -11.20 -12.51
CA PRO A 139 0.66 -11.78 -13.00
C PRO A 139 0.54 -13.31 -13.13
N ALA A 140 1.41 -13.93 -13.93
CA ALA A 140 1.40 -15.38 -14.16
C ALA A 140 1.51 -16.21 -12.86
N ARG A 141 2.16 -15.67 -11.82
CA ARG A 141 2.25 -16.30 -10.50
C ARG A 141 1.64 -15.37 -9.45
N VAL A 142 0.43 -15.70 -9.03
CA VAL A 142 -0.32 -14.95 -8.01
C VAL A 142 -0.18 -15.66 -6.65
N PRO A 143 0.36 -15.01 -5.61
CA PRO A 143 0.38 -15.57 -4.26
C PRO A 143 -1.02 -15.97 -3.80
N ALA A 144 -1.14 -17.07 -3.05
CA ALA A 144 -2.44 -17.59 -2.60
C ALA A 144 -3.24 -16.56 -1.79
N ALA A 145 -2.58 -15.81 -0.91
CA ALA A 145 -3.21 -14.75 -0.14
C ALA A 145 -3.81 -13.64 -1.03
N MET A 146 -3.15 -13.31 -2.14
CA MET A 146 -3.64 -12.31 -3.09
C MET A 146 -4.84 -12.83 -3.89
N ARG A 147 -4.83 -14.11 -4.30
CA ARG A 147 -6.00 -14.76 -4.91
C ARG A 147 -7.21 -14.74 -3.97
N GLN A 148 -7.00 -15.07 -2.71
CA GLN A 148 -8.05 -15.04 -1.69
C GLN A 148 -8.60 -13.63 -1.46
N ALA A 149 -7.71 -12.63 -1.36
CA ALA A 149 -8.12 -11.24 -1.19
C ALA A 149 -8.96 -10.75 -2.38
N LEU A 150 -8.53 -11.06 -3.61
CA LEU A 150 -9.29 -10.71 -4.82
C LEU A 150 -10.63 -11.43 -4.88
N ALA A 151 -10.68 -12.72 -4.54
CA ALA A 151 -11.91 -13.50 -4.54
C ALA A 151 -12.95 -12.96 -3.54
N ALA A 152 -12.50 -12.31 -2.46
CA ALA A 152 -13.38 -11.68 -1.46
C ALA A 152 -13.88 -10.28 -1.88
N MET A 153 -13.36 -9.69 -2.96
CA MET A 153 -13.81 -8.38 -3.42
C MET A 153 -15.21 -8.46 -4.07
N PRO A 154 -16.09 -7.49 -3.82
CA PRO A 154 -17.37 -7.37 -4.52
C PRO A 154 -17.16 -7.33 -6.04
N VAL A 155 -18.03 -8.02 -6.77
CA VAL A 155 -18.03 -8.09 -8.23
C VAL A 155 -19.37 -7.56 -8.73
N ASP A 156 -19.36 -6.69 -9.73
CA ASP A 156 -20.57 -6.20 -10.37
C ASP A 156 -21.13 -7.22 -11.39
N PRO A 157 -22.33 -7.00 -11.96
CA PRO A 157 -22.88 -7.88 -13.00
C PRO A 157 -22.00 -8.00 -14.26
N SER A 158 -21.11 -7.04 -14.51
CA SER A 158 -20.18 -7.07 -15.66
C SER A 158 -18.87 -7.82 -15.38
N GLY A 159 -18.67 -8.31 -14.15
CA GLY A 159 -17.48 -9.05 -13.73
C GLY A 159 -16.33 -8.17 -13.23
N LYS A 160 -16.52 -6.85 -13.13
CA LYS A 160 -15.55 -5.90 -12.59
C LYS A 160 -15.54 -5.96 -11.06
N ARG A 161 -14.37 -5.72 -10.47
CA ARG A 161 -14.15 -5.77 -9.01
C ARG A 161 -14.14 -4.37 -8.42
N HIS A 162 -14.87 -4.16 -7.33
CA HIS A 162 -14.85 -2.89 -6.62
C HIS A 162 -13.47 -2.62 -6.02
N ILE A 163 -12.94 -1.42 -6.22
CA ILE A 163 -11.65 -1.01 -5.68
C ILE A 163 -11.66 0.44 -5.18
N GLY A 164 -10.85 0.68 -4.15
CA GLY A 164 -10.45 2.02 -3.71
C GLY A 164 -8.97 2.24 -4.02
N ILE A 165 -8.66 3.33 -4.73
CA ILE A 165 -7.29 3.76 -5.06
C ILE A 165 -6.88 4.87 -4.09
N PRO A 166 -5.94 4.63 -3.17
CA PRO A 166 -5.47 5.63 -2.21
C PRO A 166 -4.61 6.70 -2.91
N LEU A 167 -5.20 7.87 -3.18
CA LEU A 167 -4.51 8.91 -3.95
C LEU A 167 -3.48 9.67 -3.11
N ALA A 168 -3.67 9.79 -1.79
CA ALA A 168 -2.70 10.44 -0.91
C ALA A 168 -1.36 9.68 -0.84
N ALA A 169 -1.35 8.39 -1.19
CA ALA A 169 -0.13 7.61 -1.34
C ALA A 169 0.76 8.10 -2.49
N PHE A 170 0.17 8.74 -3.51
CA PHE A 170 0.86 9.26 -4.70
C PHE A 170 1.11 10.77 -4.59
N ASP A 171 0.14 11.52 -4.08
CA ASP A 171 0.24 12.96 -3.84
C ASP A 171 -0.54 13.32 -2.55
N PRO A 172 0.12 13.68 -1.45
CA PRO A 172 -0.57 14.02 -0.20
C PRO A 172 -1.54 15.20 -0.32
N ASN A 173 -1.34 16.10 -1.30
CA ASN A 173 -2.24 17.21 -1.59
C ASN A 173 -2.98 16.99 -2.92
N TRP A 174 -3.21 15.72 -3.29
CA TRP A 174 -3.83 15.37 -4.55
C TRP A 174 -5.11 16.14 -4.88
N PRO A 175 -6.00 16.53 -3.93
CA PRO A 175 -7.23 17.22 -4.31
C PRO A 175 -6.99 18.56 -5.01
N ALA A 176 -6.00 19.31 -4.53
CA ALA A 176 -5.57 20.58 -5.13
C ALA A 176 -4.43 20.40 -6.16
N GLY A 177 -3.80 19.22 -6.18
CA GLY A 177 -2.65 18.91 -7.04
C GLY A 177 -3.01 18.44 -8.46
N PRO A 178 -2.01 17.98 -9.22
CA PRO A 178 -2.19 17.55 -10.61
C PRO A 178 -3.14 16.36 -10.76
N ILE A 179 -3.13 15.42 -9.79
CA ILE A 179 -4.07 14.29 -9.78
C ILE A 179 -5.52 14.79 -9.70
N GLY A 180 -5.80 15.71 -8.77
CA GLY A 180 -7.14 16.31 -8.63
C GLY A 180 -7.55 17.12 -9.86
N ALA A 181 -6.60 17.79 -10.54
CA ALA A 181 -6.87 18.47 -11.81
C ALA A 181 -7.30 17.48 -12.92
N TRP A 182 -6.60 16.34 -13.04
CA TRP A 182 -6.98 15.28 -13.98
C TRP A 182 -8.38 14.73 -13.71
N ILE A 183 -8.69 14.43 -12.45
CA ILE A 183 -10.00 13.89 -12.07
C ILE A 183 -11.09 14.92 -12.32
N ARG A 184 -10.91 16.19 -11.92
CA ARG A 184 -11.90 17.26 -12.19
C ARG A 184 -12.17 17.46 -13.68
N ALA A 185 -11.14 17.32 -14.52
CA ALA A 185 -11.31 17.48 -15.96
C ALA A 185 -12.14 16.36 -16.61
N ARG A 186 -12.09 15.12 -16.08
CA ARG A 186 -12.84 13.97 -16.65
C ARG A 186 -14.12 13.62 -15.90
N ARG A 187 -14.17 13.90 -14.60
CA ARG A 187 -15.28 13.58 -13.70
C ARG A 187 -15.57 14.77 -12.76
N PRO A 188 -16.02 15.91 -13.30
CA PRO A 188 -16.36 17.08 -12.49
C PRO A 188 -17.53 16.82 -11.54
N ASP A 189 -18.42 15.88 -11.90
CA ASP A 189 -19.59 15.44 -11.12
C ASP A 189 -19.23 14.85 -9.75
N LEU A 190 -18.03 14.32 -9.59
CA LEU A 190 -17.58 13.67 -8.35
C LEU A 190 -17.20 14.64 -7.22
N TRP A 191 -17.21 15.94 -7.48
CA TRP A 191 -16.73 16.97 -6.53
C TRP A 191 -17.86 17.79 -5.89
N SER A 192 -19.08 17.62 -6.38
CA SER A 192 -20.26 18.34 -5.93
C SER A 192 -21.11 17.56 -4.90
N SER A 193 -20.64 16.39 -4.47
CA SER A 193 -21.31 15.49 -3.52
C SER A 193 -20.86 15.70 -2.08
#